data_AF-A0AA97H482-F1
#
_entry.id   AF-A0AA97H482-F1
#
_cell.length_a   1.000
_cell.length_b   1.000
_cell.length_c   1.000
_cell.angle_alpha   90.00
_cell.angle_beta   90.00
_cell.angle_gamma   90.00
#
_symmetry.space_group_name_H-M   'P 1'
#
loop_
_entity.id
_entity.type
_entity.pdbx_description
1 polymer ?
#
loop_
_entity_poly.entity_id
_entity_poly.type
_entity_poly.pdbx_seq_one_letter_code
_entity_poly.pdbx_strand_id
1 'polypeptide(L)'
;MGVQLRHHFKLSDSFIVKEAVAISQGEGRNVTTGNLGGHQYTARVEFLPFGNFASKGDYRGSDLKFEEKPKFSLGFVYDFNNDAVKTRSNQGSYMANDTGGFYTTNISTFFIDTMYKYKGFSFMGEYANRDAADPFAKNEDGTLTGAKVEVGSSVNLQTGYLLSKTVELSGRYTNIEWDKSVTGKGSDNQYTIGLSKYIVGHKLKVQTDVSYTDIGFKTNQLLYRVQVDIHF
;
A
#
# COMPACT_ATOMS: atom_id res chain seq x y z
N MET A 1 12.96 -13.74 -7.94
CA MET A 1 13.05 -13.36 -9.37
C MET A 1 11.64 -13.26 -9.96
N GLY A 2 11.43 -12.41 -10.97
CA GLY A 2 10.13 -12.24 -11.63
C GLY A 2 10.23 -11.43 -12.92
N VAL A 3 9.14 -11.44 -13.69
CA VAL A 3 8.98 -10.70 -14.95
C VAL A 3 7.74 -9.82 -14.83
N GLN A 4 7.82 -8.61 -15.38
CA GLN A 4 6.69 -7.68 -15.45
C GLN A 4 6.52 -7.21 -16.90
N LEU A 5 5.27 -7.20 -17.37
CA LEU A 5 4.86 -6.56 -18.61
C LEU A 5 4.04 -5.32 -18.26
N ARG A 6 4.33 -4.20 -18.94
CA ARG A 6 3.58 -2.95 -18.80
C ARG A 6 3.12 -2.49 -20.17
N HIS A 7 1.87 -2.07 -20.24
CA HIS A 7 1.22 -1.57 -21.44
C HIS A 7 0.44 -0.30 -21.11
N HIS A 8 0.24 0.57 -22.08
CA HIS A 8 -0.69 1.69 -21.94
C HIS A 8 -1.26 2.05 -23.30
N PHE A 9 -2.50 2.52 -23.30
CA PHE A 9 -3.19 2.96 -24.51
C PHE A 9 -4.12 4.12 -24.18
N LYS A 10 -4.65 4.75 -25.23
CA LYS A 10 -5.59 5.87 -25.14
C LYS A 10 -6.97 5.40 -25.54
N LEU A 11 -7.97 5.61 -24.69
CA LEU A 11 -9.39 5.43 -25.05
C LEU A 11 -9.95 6.64 -25.80
N SER A 12 -9.37 7.83 -25.55
CA SER A 12 -9.64 9.08 -26.25
C SER A 12 -8.39 9.97 -26.21
N ASP A 13 -8.46 11.19 -26.75
CA ASP A 13 -7.32 12.12 -26.74
C ASP A 13 -6.74 12.38 -25.34
N SER A 14 -7.60 12.38 -24.31
CA SER A 14 -7.24 12.62 -22.92
C SER A 14 -7.28 11.38 -22.04
N PHE A 15 -8.13 10.39 -22.32
CA PHE A 15 -8.30 9.24 -21.45
C PHE A 15 -7.19 8.22 -21.70
N ILE A 16 -6.33 8.01 -20.69
CA ILE A 16 -5.26 7.02 -20.74
C ILE A 16 -5.61 5.84 -19.84
N VAL A 17 -5.41 4.62 -20.35
CA VAL A 17 -5.45 3.38 -19.57
C VAL A 17 -4.03 2.83 -19.50
N LYS A 18 -3.58 2.46 -18.30
CA LYS A 18 -2.30 1.77 -18.10
C LYS A 18 -2.58 0.41 -17.49
N GLU A 19 -1.84 -0.59 -17.95
CA GLU A 19 -1.97 -1.97 -17.50
C GLU A 19 -0.59 -2.50 -17.14
N ALA A 20 -0.53 -3.29 -16.06
CA ALA A 20 0.68 -3.99 -15.69
C ALA A 20 0.34 -5.37 -15.15
N VAL A 21 1.07 -6.38 -15.62
CA VAL A 21 1.01 -7.73 -15.09
C VAL A 21 2.39 -8.19 -14.69
N ALA A 22 2.50 -8.91 -13.57
CA ALA A 22 3.77 -9.43 -13.07
C ALA A 22 3.61 -10.86 -12.58
N ILE A 23 4.65 -11.67 -12.78
CA ILE A 23 4.82 -13.00 -12.22
C ILE A 23 6.15 -13.03 -11.49
N SER A 24 6.16 -13.49 -10.25
CA SER A 24 7.38 -13.58 -9.43
C SER A 24 7.36 -14.78 -8.49
N GLN A 25 8.50 -15.05 -7.86
CA GLN A 25 8.60 -15.94 -6.70
C GLN A 25 7.73 -15.42 -5.54
N GLY A 26 7.06 -16.32 -4.83
CA GLY A 26 6.07 -16.00 -3.80
C GLY A 26 6.65 -15.46 -2.50
N GLU A 27 7.94 -15.68 -2.21
CA GLU A 27 8.59 -15.31 -0.95
C GLU A 27 9.29 -13.94 -1.03
N GLY A 28 9.25 -13.30 -2.20
CA GLY A 28 9.78 -11.96 -2.42
C GLY A 28 11.30 -11.91 -2.59
N ARG A 29 11.95 -10.99 -1.86
CA ARG A 29 13.37 -10.64 -2.04
C ARG A 29 14.26 -11.42 -1.07
N ASN A 30 15.55 -11.56 -1.43
CA ASN A 30 16.62 -12.10 -0.58
C ASN A 30 16.42 -13.57 -0.14
N VAL A 31 15.97 -14.43 -1.06
CA VAL A 31 15.88 -15.88 -0.83
C VAL A 31 17.14 -16.56 -1.34
N THR A 32 17.84 -17.28 -0.47
CA THR A 32 19.13 -17.93 -0.77
C THR A 32 19.03 -19.44 -1.00
N THR A 33 17.88 -20.06 -0.67
CA THR A 33 17.68 -21.52 -0.64
C THR A 33 16.80 -22.06 -1.78
N GLY A 34 16.41 -21.23 -2.76
CA GLY A 34 15.48 -21.60 -3.84
C GLY A 34 14.02 -21.24 -3.56
N ASN A 35 13.10 -21.61 -4.46
CA ASN A 35 11.66 -21.38 -4.30
C ASN A 35 11.07 -22.44 -3.36
N LEU A 36 10.67 -22.02 -2.16
CA LEU A 36 10.06 -22.80 -1.09
C LEU A 36 8.52 -22.72 -1.11
N GLY A 37 7.96 -21.61 -1.60
CA GLY A 37 6.53 -21.43 -1.87
C GLY A 37 6.22 -21.50 -3.36
N GLY A 38 5.02 -21.07 -3.73
CA GLY A 38 4.61 -21.00 -5.13
C GLY A 38 4.99 -19.68 -5.82
N HIS A 39 4.10 -19.22 -6.69
CA HIS A 39 4.32 -18.03 -7.50
C HIS A 39 3.30 -16.94 -7.13
N GLN A 40 3.76 -15.70 -7.21
CA GLN A 40 2.94 -14.51 -7.04
C GLN A 40 2.60 -13.90 -8.40
N TYR A 41 1.32 -13.56 -8.56
CA TYR A 41 0.72 -12.97 -9.75
C TYR A 41 0.09 -11.64 -9.36
N THR A 42 0.52 -10.56 -10.01
CA THR A 42 -0.03 -9.23 -9.77
C THR A 42 -0.58 -8.67 -11.08
N ALA A 43 -1.82 -8.20 -11.07
CA ALA A 43 -2.42 -7.47 -12.18
C ALA A 43 -2.88 -6.09 -11.70
N ARG A 44 -2.59 -5.05 -12.47
CA ARG A 44 -2.97 -3.67 -12.20
C ARG A 44 -3.53 -3.02 -13.45
N VAL A 45 -4.63 -2.28 -13.28
CA VAL A 45 -5.19 -1.38 -14.29
C VAL A 45 -5.37 0.01 -13.68
N GLU A 46 -4.96 1.04 -14.39
CA GLU A 46 -5.11 2.44 -13.99
C GLU A 46 -5.84 3.22 -15.07
N PHE A 47 -6.81 4.04 -14.65
CA PHE A 47 -7.59 4.93 -15.49
C PHE A 47 -7.22 6.37 -15.19
N LEU A 48 -6.81 7.12 -16.21
CA LEU A 48 -6.49 8.54 -16.13
C LEU A 48 -7.39 9.32 -17.12
N PRO A 49 -8.64 9.65 -16.73
CA PRO A 49 -9.60 10.28 -17.64
C PRO A 49 -9.17 11.67 -18.14
N PHE A 50 -8.36 12.38 -17.36
CA PHE A 50 -7.85 13.72 -17.69
C PHE A 50 -6.39 13.71 -18.18
N GLY A 51 -5.88 12.53 -18.53
CA GLY A 51 -4.53 12.32 -19.03
C GLY A 51 -3.46 12.39 -17.96
N ASN A 52 -2.20 12.35 -18.40
CA ASN A 52 -1.06 12.33 -17.49
C ASN A 52 -0.98 13.59 -16.62
N PHE A 53 -0.50 13.39 -15.40
CA PHE A 53 -0.11 14.45 -14.47
C PHE A 53 1.22 15.07 -14.89
N ALA A 54 1.41 16.35 -14.61
CA ALA A 54 2.67 17.03 -14.82
C ALA A 54 3.79 16.39 -13.98
N SER A 55 4.94 16.12 -14.60
CA SER A 55 6.12 15.57 -13.92
C SER A 55 5.86 14.30 -13.10
N LYS A 56 5.02 13.39 -13.61
CA LYS A 56 4.61 12.15 -12.92
C LYS A 56 3.96 12.43 -11.56
N GLY A 57 3.10 13.46 -11.53
CA GLY A 57 2.42 13.92 -10.34
C GLY A 57 1.50 12.88 -9.70
N ASP A 58 1.08 11.86 -10.44
CA ASP A 58 0.37 10.67 -9.95
C ASP A 58 1.17 9.86 -8.92
N TYR A 59 2.51 9.91 -8.98
CA TYR A 59 3.41 9.23 -8.02
C TYR A 59 3.88 10.12 -6.87
N ARG A 60 3.23 11.25 -6.65
CA ARG A 60 3.57 12.24 -5.61
C ARG A 60 2.33 12.58 -4.82
N GLY A 61 2.40 12.71 -3.50
CA GLY A 61 1.25 13.14 -2.70
C GLY A 61 0.78 14.56 -3.08
N SER A 62 1.66 15.53 -2.87
CA SER A 62 1.36 16.96 -3.01
C SER A 62 1.27 17.45 -4.45
N ASP A 63 0.42 18.44 -4.71
CA ASP A 63 0.31 19.12 -6.01
C ASP A 63 1.40 20.18 -6.23
N LEU A 64 2.68 19.80 -6.12
CA LEU A 64 3.81 20.73 -6.28
C LEU A 64 3.90 21.40 -7.66
N LYS A 65 3.14 20.90 -8.64
CA LYS A 65 3.10 21.46 -9.99
C LYS A 65 1.93 22.41 -10.20
N PHE A 66 1.04 22.55 -9.21
CA PHE A 66 -0.17 23.37 -9.32
C PHE A 66 -0.92 23.06 -10.61
N GLU A 67 -1.44 21.84 -10.70
CA GLU A 67 -2.16 21.40 -11.89
C GLU A 67 -3.27 22.40 -12.26
N GLU A 68 -3.10 23.07 -13.40
CA GLU A 68 -4.01 24.13 -13.88
C GLU A 68 -5.41 23.60 -14.21
N LYS A 69 -5.48 22.31 -14.57
CA LYS A 69 -6.72 21.57 -14.84
C LYS A 69 -6.80 20.37 -13.89
N PRO A 70 -8.01 19.92 -13.51
CA PRO A 70 -8.15 18.73 -12.69
C PRO A 70 -7.44 17.52 -13.30
N LYS A 71 -6.71 16.79 -12.45
CA LYS A 71 -6.08 15.52 -12.79
C LYS A 71 -6.58 14.45 -11.85
N PHE A 72 -6.84 13.27 -12.39
CA PHE A 72 -7.40 12.15 -11.66
C PHE A 72 -6.78 10.85 -12.16
N SER A 73 -6.43 9.96 -11.23
CA SER A 73 -6.14 8.56 -11.49
C SER A 73 -6.97 7.68 -10.57
N LEU A 74 -7.40 6.53 -11.11
CA LEU A 74 -8.03 5.45 -10.36
C LEU A 74 -7.39 4.13 -10.77
N GLY A 75 -6.77 3.45 -9.81
CA GLY A 75 -6.09 2.19 -9.96
C GLY A 75 -6.84 1.05 -9.26
N PHE A 76 -6.80 -0.12 -9.88
CA PHE A 76 -7.22 -1.38 -9.27
C PHE A 76 -6.07 -2.37 -9.38
N VAL A 77 -5.81 -3.11 -8.31
CA VAL A 77 -4.78 -4.14 -8.28
C VAL A 77 -5.35 -5.42 -7.68
N TYR A 78 -5.05 -6.55 -8.29
CA TYR A 78 -5.24 -7.85 -7.68
C TYR A 78 -3.89 -8.55 -7.57
N ASP A 79 -3.55 -8.96 -6.36
CA ASP A 79 -2.34 -9.69 -6.04
C ASP A 79 -2.72 -11.07 -5.51
N PHE A 80 -2.18 -12.12 -6.11
CA PHE A 80 -2.43 -13.50 -5.73
C PHE A 80 -1.10 -14.22 -5.52
N ASN A 81 -0.86 -14.72 -4.32
CA ASN A 81 0.30 -15.52 -3.99
C ASN A 81 -0.15 -16.96 -3.79
N ASN A 82 0.15 -17.80 -4.79
CA ASN A 82 -0.14 -19.21 -4.76
C ASN A 82 0.87 -19.92 -3.84
N ASP A 83 0.38 -20.74 -2.91
CA ASP A 83 1.20 -21.48 -1.95
C ASP A 83 2.19 -20.57 -1.19
N ALA A 84 1.67 -19.49 -0.61
CA ALA A 84 2.46 -18.58 0.19
C ALA A 84 2.94 -19.26 1.48
N VAL A 85 4.24 -19.15 1.76
CA VAL A 85 4.90 -19.74 2.94
C VAL A 85 5.16 -18.73 4.06
N LYS A 86 4.78 -17.45 3.89
CA LYS A 86 4.97 -16.41 4.91
C LYS A 86 3.65 -15.76 5.33
N THR A 87 3.64 -15.24 6.56
CA THR A 87 2.46 -14.66 7.21
C THR A 87 1.91 -13.38 6.58
N ARG A 88 2.68 -12.73 5.69
CA ARG A 88 2.27 -11.50 4.98
C ARG A 88 2.52 -11.62 3.48
N SER A 89 2.10 -12.74 2.88
CA SER A 89 2.35 -13.06 1.46
C SER A 89 3.87 -13.17 1.18
N ASN A 90 4.46 -12.22 0.48
CA ASN A 90 5.90 -12.20 0.21
C ASN A 90 6.76 -11.58 1.32
N GLN A 91 6.14 -11.21 2.45
CA GLN A 91 6.77 -10.60 3.62
C GLN A 91 6.38 -11.34 4.90
N GLY A 92 6.90 -10.88 6.03
CA GLY A 92 6.64 -11.47 7.34
C GLY A 92 7.52 -12.69 7.62
N SER A 93 7.10 -13.48 8.60
CA SER A 93 7.81 -14.68 9.04
C SER A 93 7.36 -15.89 8.24
N TYR A 94 8.25 -16.86 8.05
CA TYR A 94 7.88 -18.15 7.47
C TYR A 94 6.94 -18.93 8.41
N MET A 95 5.99 -19.65 7.83
CA MET A 95 5.03 -20.51 8.53
C MET A 95 5.61 -21.93 8.67
N ALA A 96 6.65 -22.07 9.49
CA ALA A 96 7.33 -23.36 9.68
C ALA A 96 6.39 -24.39 10.36
N ASN A 97 6.51 -25.66 9.96
CA ASN A 97 5.84 -26.79 10.59
C ASN A 97 6.83 -27.60 11.47
N ASP A 98 6.31 -28.62 12.15
CA ASP A 98 7.06 -29.52 13.03
C ASP A 98 7.98 -30.53 12.33
N THR A 99 7.82 -30.72 11.00
CA THR A 99 8.66 -31.62 10.19
C THR A 99 9.86 -30.94 9.52
N GLY A 100 10.06 -29.63 9.81
CA GLY A 100 11.15 -28.84 9.22
C GLY A 100 10.82 -28.25 7.85
N GLY A 101 9.58 -28.40 7.38
CA GLY A 101 9.01 -27.76 6.21
C GLY A 101 8.20 -26.49 6.53
N PHE A 102 7.36 -26.08 5.58
CA PHE A 102 6.51 -24.90 5.70
C PHE A 102 5.07 -25.24 5.33
N TYR A 103 4.14 -24.68 6.11
CA TYR A 103 2.75 -24.61 5.73
C TYR A 103 2.56 -23.63 4.57
N THR A 104 1.75 -24.01 3.58
CA THR A 104 1.40 -23.17 2.43
C THR A 104 -0.08 -22.84 2.44
N THR A 105 -0.43 -21.63 2.00
CA THR A 105 -1.81 -21.24 1.77
C THR A 105 -1.88 -20.18 0.68
N ASN A 106 -2.99 -20.14 -0.04
CA ASN A 106 -3.20 -19.12 -1.05
C ASN A 106 -3.60 -17.81 -0.38
N ILE A 107 -2.89 -16.73 -0.70
CA ILE A 107 -3.18 -15.39 -0.17
C ILE A 107 -3.57 -14.50 -1.34
N SER A 108 -4.68 -13.79 -1.22
CA SER A 108 -5.07 -12.77 -2.19
C SER A 108 -5.17 -11.40 -1.53
N THR A 109 -4.83 -10.35 -2.27
CA THR A 109 -5.04 -8.97 -1.84
C THR A 109 -5.58 -8.14 -3.00
N PHE A 110 -6.71 -7.50 -2.79
CA PHE A 110 -7.30 -6.54 -3.71
C PHE A 110 -7.01 -5.13 -3.23
N PHE A 111 -6.59 -4.25 -4.14
CA PHE A 111 -6.34 -2.85 -3.86
C PHE A 111 -7.13 -1.94 -4.80
N ILE A 112 -7.55 -0.80 -4.26
CA ILE A 112 -8.04 0.35 -5.03
C ILE A 112 -7.18 1.53 -4.61
N ASP A 113 -6.66 2.30 -5.56
CA ASP A 113 -5.97 3.55 -5.28
C ASP A 113 -6.46 4.69 -6.15
N THR A 114 -6.41 5.91 -5.63
CA THR A 114 -6.79 7.10 -6.38
C THR A 114 -5.89 8.27 -6.04
N MET A 115 -5.66 9.12 -7.04
CA MET A 115 -5.00 10.41 -6.88
C MET A 115 -5.82 11.47 -7.60
N TYR A 116 -6.09 12.58 -6.93
CA TYR A 116 -6.70 13.77 -7.50
C TYR A 116 -5.84 15.00 -7.21
N LYS A 117 -5.66 15.88 -8.21
CA LYS A 117 -4.92 17.14 -8.05
C LYS A 117 -5.54 18.27 -8.84
N TYR A 118 -5.57 19.46 -8.23
CA TYR A 118 -6.02 20.67 -8.87
C TYR A 118 -5.61 21.91 -8.07
N LYS A 119 -4.91 22.86 -8.70
CA LYS A 119 -4.58 24.19 -8.14
C LYS A 119 -4.01 24.15 -6.72
N GLY A 120 -3.10 23.22 -6.46
CA GLY A 120 -2.43 23.09 -5.16
C GLY A 120 -3.18 22.20 -4.15
N PHE A 121 -4.42 21.80 -4.44
CA PHE A 121 -5.11 20.73 -3.73
C PHE A 121 -4.66 19.36 -4.24
N SER A 122 -4.51 18.42 -3.32
CA SER A 122 -4.24 17.02 -3.60
C SER A 122 -5.05 16.11 -2.68
N PHE A 123 -5.54 14.99 -3.23
CA PHE A 123 -6.20 13.94 -2.48
C PHE A 123 -5.70 12.59 -2.98
N MET A 124 -5.35 11.71 -2.05
CA MET A 124 -4.98 10.33 -2.28
C MET A 124 -5.89 9.44 -1.43
N GLY A 125 -6.41 8.38 -2.03
CA GLY A 125 -7.17 7.35 -1.34
C GLY A 125 -6.64 5.98 -1.70
N GLU A 126 -6.49 5.10 -0.72
CA GLU A 126 -6.08 3.71 -0.90
C GLU A 126 -6.98 2.81 -0.07
N TYR A 127 -7.43 1.72 -0.66
CA TYR A 127 -8.12 0.62 0.00
C TYR A 127 -7.34 -0.66 -0.27
N ALA A 128 -7.23 -1.52 0.73
CA ALA A 128 -6.72 -2.88 0.58
C ALA A 128 -7.66 -3.85 1.29
N ASN A 129 -7.89 -5.01 0.70
CA ASN A 129 -8.55 -6.14 1.32
C ASN A 129 -7.71 -7.39 1.09
N ARG A 130 -7.29 -8.06 2.15
CA ARG A 130 -6.49 -9.26 2.11
C ARG A 130 -7.24 -10.42 2.74
N ASP A 131 -7.19 -11.55 2.06
CA ASP A 131 -7.73 -12.81 2.52
C ASP A 131 -6.76 -13.98 2.25
N ALA A 132 -6.99 -15.11 2.91
CA ALA A 132 -6.24 -16.34 2.72
C ALA A 132 -7.18 -17.55 2.74
N ALA A 133 -6.93 -18.54 1.87
CA ALA A 133 -7.78 -19.73 1.75
C ALA A 133 -7.87 -20.51 3.07
N ASP A 134 -6.77 -20.59 3.80
CA ASP A 134 -6.72 -21.06 5.18
C ASP A 134 -5.65 -20.24 5.92
N PRO A 135 -6.03 -19.31 6.81
CA PRO A 135 -5.10 -18.37 7.42
C PRO A 135 -4.36 -18.97 8.62
N PHE A 136 -4.69 -20.17 9.09
CA PHE A 136 -4.07 -20.77 10.26
C PHE A 136 -3.06 -21.83 9.86
N ALA A 137 -1.77 -21.58 10.13
CA ALA A 137 -0.73 -22.52 9.76
C ALA A 137 -0.76 -23.77 10.65
N LYS A 138 -0.66 -24.94 10.01
CA LYS A 138 -0.83 -26.26 10.65
C LYS A 138 0.42 -27.13 10.51
N ASN A 139 0.62 -27.98 11.52
CA ASN A 139 1.53 -29.12 11.49
C ASN A 139 0.95 -30.25 10.62
N GLU A 140 1.73 -31.30 10.37
CA GLU A 140 1.27 -32.44 9.55
C GLU A 140 0.08 -33.20 10.17
N ASP A 141 -0.02 -33.21 11.50
CA ASP A 141 -1.13 -33.81 12.24
C ASP A 141 -2.40 -32.93 12.27
N GLY A 142 -2.35 -31.74 11.65
CA GLY A 142 -3.44 -30.76 11.61
C GLY A 142 -3.52 -29.82 12.81
N THR A 143 -2.64 -29.95 13.81
CA THR A 143 -2.58 -29.02 14.95
C THR A 143 -2.01 -27.67 14.53
N LEU A 144 -2.31 -26.60 15.27
CA LEU A 144 -1.87 -25.24 14.93
C LEU A 144 -0.42 -24.99 15.35
N THR A 145 0.36 -24.39 14.45
CA THR A 145 1.73 -23.90 14.71
C THR A 145 1.76 -22.63 15.56
N GLY A 146 0.64 -21.89 15.58
CA GLY A 146 0.54 -20.54 16.14
C GLY A 146 0.85 -19.41 15.14
N ALA A 147 1.46 -19.72 13.99
CA ALA A 147 1.59 -18.78 12.89
C ALA A 147 0.25 -18.62 12.16
N LYS A 148 0.00 -17.41 11.66
CA LYS A 148 -1.22 -17.09 10.92
C LYS A 148 -1.00 -15.98 9.90
N VAL A 149 -1.76 -16.04 8.82
CA VAL A 149 -1.83 -14.97 7.84
C VAL A 149 -2.62 -13.80 8.42
N GLU A 150 -2.04 -12.60 8.33
CA GLU A 150 -2.71 -11.38 8.78
C GLU A 150 -3.69 -10.90 7.70
N VAL A 151 -4.96 -11.32 7.81
CA VAL A 151 -6.08 -10.97 6.93
C VAL A 151 -6.93 -9.83 7.50
N GLY A 152 -7.63 -9.12 6.62
CA GLY A 152 -8.44 -7.94 6.95
C GLY A 152 -8.45 -6.91 5.82
N SER A 153 -8.95 -5.71 6.12
CA SER A 153 -8.96 -4.58 5.19
C SER A 153 -8.38 -3.31 5.79
N SER A 154 -8.00 -2.37 4.94
CA SER A 154 -7.49 -1.08 5.37
C SER A 154 -7.89 0.03 4.42
N VAL A 155 -8.07 1.22 4.95
CA VAL A 155 -8.29 2.46 4.20
C VAL A 155 -7.21 3.46 4.59
N ASN A 156 -6.61 4.15 3.62
CA ASN A 156 -5.74 5.30 3.84
C ASN A 156 -6.24 6.46 2.98
N LEU A 157 -6.63 7.56 3.63
CA LEU A 157 -7.09 8.79 2.98
C LEU A 157 -6.15 9.92 3.35
N GLN A 158 -5.53 10.56 2.37
CA GLN A 158 -4.63 11.67 2.59
C GLN A 158 -5.05 12.86 1.73
N THR A 159 -5.07 14.04 2.32
CA THR A 159 -5.33 15.30 1.62
C THR A 159 -4.24 16.30 1.93
N GLY A 160 -3.97 17.19 0.99
CA GLY A 160 -2.98 18.25 1.13
C GLY A 160 -3.41 19.49 0.35
N TYR A 161 -3.16 20.66 0.91
CA TYR A 161 -3.34 21.94 0.21
C TYR A 161 -2.09 22.81 0.37
N LEU A 162 -1.54 23.22 -0.77
CA LEU A 162 -0.43 24.16 -0.84
C LEU A 162 -0.92 25.58 -0.57
N LEU A 163 -0.75 26.03 0.67
CA LEU A 163 -0.99 27.41 1.12
C LEU A 163 -0.10 28.42 0.39
N SER A 164 1.06 27.97 -0.10
CA SER A 164 1.93 28.71 -1.01
C SER A 164 2.67 27.72 -1.91
N LYS A 165 3.46 28.22 -2.87
CA LYS A 165 4.31 27.36 -3.73
C LYS A 165 5.29 26.45 -2.97
N THR A 166 5.47 26.66 -1.67
CA THR A 166 6.44 25.93 -0.85
C THR A 166 5.88 25.41 0.47
N VAL A 167 4.65 25.75 0.86
CA VAL A 167 4.10 25.38 2.17
C VAL A 167 2.80 24.64 1.97
N GLU A 168 2.69 23.45 2.54
CA GLU A 168 1.52 22.59 2.47
C GLU A 168 1.02 22.24 3.86
N LEU A 169 -0.30 22.34 4.04
CA LEU A 169 -1.02 21.73 5.14
C LEU A 169 -1.62 20.41 4.64
N SER A 170 -1.45 19.34 5.41
CA SER A 170 -1.94 18.01 5.08
C SER A 170 -2.69 17.36 6.22
N GLY A 171 -3.67 16.53 5.88
CA GLY A 171 -4.38 15.66 6.79
C GLY A 171 -4.35 14.23 6.28
N ARG A 172 -4.27 13.25 7.18
CA ARG A 172 -4.35 11.84 6.84
C ARG A 172 -5.21 11.09 7.85
N TYR A 173 -6.03 10.19 7.34
CA TYR A 173 -6.76 9.19 8.11
C TYR A 173 -6.37 7.81 7.61
N THR A 174 -6.03 6.91 8.53
CA THR A 174 -5.73 5.52 8.21
C THR A 174 -6.55 4.62 9.12
N ASN A 175 -7.20 3.63 8.54
CA ASN A 175 -7.90 2.57 9.25
C ASN A 175 -7.30 1.22 8.84
N ILE A 176 -7.10 0.34 9.82
CA ILE A 176 -6.82 -1.07 9.59
C ILE A 176 -7.86 -1.87 10.38
N GLU A 177 -8.71 -2.58 9.66
CA GLU A 177 -9.72 -3.48 10.19
C GLU A 177 -9.22 -4.92 10.01
N TRP A 178 -8.85 -5.55 11.12
CA TRP A 178 -8.38 -6.93 11.11
C TRP A 178 -9.56 -7.90 11.22
N ASP A 179 -9.46 -9.07 10.59
CA ASP A 179 -10.37 -10.16 10.91
C ASP A 179 -10.10 -10.60 12.36
N LYS A 180 -11.04 -10.30 13.26
CA LYS A 180 -10.88 -10.60 14.68
C LYS A 180 -10.86 -12.11 14.96
N SER A 181 -11.58 -12.92 14.18
CA SER A 181 -11.66 -14.37 14.36
C SER A 181 -10.33 -15.05 14.05
N VAL A 182 -9.56 -14.48 13.11
CA VAL A 182 -8.23 -14.97 12.73
C VAL A 182 -7.14 -14.30 13.57
N THR A 183 -7.09 -12.97 13.53
CA THR A 183 -5.95 -12.20 14.06
C THR A 183 -6.04 -11.95 15.56
N GLY A 184 -7.25 -11.94 16.14
CA GLY A 184 -7.50 -11.52 17.52
C GLY A 184 -7.26 -10.03 17.78
N LYS A 185 -7.05 -9.22 16.73
CA LYS A 185 -6.77 -7.78 16.84
C LYS A 185 -8.06 -6.96 16.68
N GLY A 186 -8.10 -5.80 17.31
CA GLY A 186 -9.12 -4.77 17.08
C GLY A 186 -8.70 -3.82 15.98
N SER A 187 -9.61 -2.97 15.52
CA SER A 187 -9.28 -1.99 14.49
C SER A 187 -8.32 -0.92 14.99
N ASP A 188 -7.45 -0.45 14.10
CA ASP A 188 -6.51 0.64 14.36
C ASP A 188 -6.92 1.86 13.53
N ASN A 189 -7.18 3.00 14.18
CA ASN A 189 -7.49 4.27 13.52
C ASN A 189 -6.38 5.28 13.81
N GLN A 190 -5.78 5.86 12.78
CA GLN A 190 -4.78 6.92 12.92
C GLN A 190 -5.24 8.19 12.23
N TYR A 191 -5.14 9.31 12.94
CA TYR A 191 -5.44 10.65 12.46
C TYR A 191 -4.17 11.47 12.52
N THR A 192 -3.74 12.02 11.40
CA THR A 192 -2.52 12.83 11.29
C THR A 192 -2.84 14.20 10.72
N ILE A 193 -2.28 15.24 11.32
CA ILE A 193 -2.16 16.57 10.70
C ILE A 193 -0.68 16.89 10.53
N GLY A 194 -0.32 17.44 9.37
CA GLY A 194 1.07 17.71 9.02
C GLY A 194 1.24 19.04 8.33
N LEU A 195 2.40 19.66 8.54
CA LEU A 195 2.84 20.87 7.87
C LEU A 195 4.18 20.59 7.17
N SER A 196 4.26 20.95 5.89
CA SER A 196 5.43 20.68 5.05
C SER A 196 5.95 21.96 4.43
N LYS A 197 7.28 22.15 4.47
CA LYS A 197 8.01 23.20 3.76
C LYS A 197 8.91 22.57 2.71
N TYR A 198 8.59 22.81 1.44
CA TYR A 198 9.38 22.43 0.28
C TYR A 198 10.42 23.50 -0.03
N ILE A 199 11.69 23.14 0.01
CA ILE A 199 12.81 24.04 -0.29
C ILE A 199 13.22 23.85 -1.75
N VAL A 200 13.36 22.59 -2.20
CA VAL A 200 13.68 22.23 -3.60
C VAL A 200 12.76 21.10 -4.06
N GLY A 201 11.49 21.42 -4.32
CA GLY A 201 10.47 20.41 -4.67
C GLY A 201 10.50 19.23 -3.70
N HIS A 202 10.43 17.99 -4.20
CA HIS A 202 10.55 16.79 -3.37
C HIS A 202 11.98 16.45 -2.92
N LYS A 203 13.01 17.08 -3.50
CA LYS A 203 14.41 16.70 -3.20
C LYS A 203 14.86 17.19 -1.83
N LEU A 204 14.34 18.34 -1.40
CA LEU A 204 14.65 18.93 -0.12
C LEU A 204 13.37 19.51 0.50
N LYS A 205 12.94 18.91 1.60
CA LYS A 205 11.77 19.37 2.38
C LYS A 205 11.96 19.09 3.87
N VAL A 206 11.31 19.92 4.67
CA VAL A 206 11.17 19.74 6.12
C VAL A 206 9.69 19.57 6.42
N GLN A 207 9.34 18.59 7.23
CA GLN A 207 7.97 18.26 7.58
C GLN A 207 7.85 18.08 9.09
N THR A 208 6.71 18.48 9.63
CA THR A 208 6.31 18.16 10.99
C THR A 208 4.89 17.64 11.00
N ASP A 209 4.61 16.64 11.83
CA ASP A 209 3.28 16.05 11.95
C ASP A 209 2.97 15.59 13.37
N VAL A 210 1.68 15.66 13.71
CA VAL A 210 1.10 15.10 14.93
C VAL A 210 0.12 14.03 14.52
N SER A 211 0.26 12.84 15.10
CA SER A 211 -0.62 11.71 14.85
C SER A 211 -1.23 11.18 16.14
N TYR A 212 -2.55 11.02 16.15
CA TYR A 212 -3.29 10.32 17.20
C TYR A 212 -3.71 8.94 16.69
N THR A 213 -3.36 7.88 17.41
CA THR A 213 -3.69 6.49 17.06
C THR A 213 -4.59 5.90 18.14
N ASP A 214 -5.81 5.56 17.74
CA ASP A 214 -6.78 4.79 18.51
C ASP A 214 -6.64 3.32 18.15
N ILE A 215 -6.21 2.50 19.11
CA ILE A 215 -5.81 1.10 18.87
C ILE A 215 -6.81 0.20 19.59
N GLY A 216 -7.55 -0.60 18.84
CA GLY A 216 -8.53 -1.52 19.39
C GLY A 216 -7.91 -2.44 20.45
N PHE A 217 -8.50 -2.44 21.64
CA PHE A 217 -8.07 -3.23 22.81
C PHE A 217 -6.69 -2.86 23.39
N LYS A 218 -6.13 -1.69 23.08
CA LYS A 218 -4.88 -1.17 23.66
C LYS A 218 -4.99 0.31 24.04
N THR A 219 -3.95 0.83 24.67
CA THR A 219 -3.84 2.25 25.01
C THR A 219 -3.55 3.09 23.77
N ASN A 220 -4.29 4.19 23.62
CA ASN A 220 -4.15 5.12 22.51
C ASN A 220 -2.80 5.83 22.56
N GLN A 221 -2.29 6.21 21.38
CA GLN A 221 -0.94 6.74 21.23
C GLN A 221 -0.98 8.12 20.58
N LEU A 222 -0.12 9.02 21.09
CA LEU A 222 0.16 10.30 20.45
C LEU A 222 1.60 10.30 19.97
N LEU A 223 1.81 10.62 18.69
CA LEU A 223 3.12 10.72 18.06
C LEU A 223 3.30 12.15 17.54
N TYR A 224 4.46 12.73 17.83
CA TYR A 224 4.94 13.94 17.17
C TYR A 224 6.22 13.61 16.41
N ARG A 225 6.34 14.07 15.17
CA ARG A 225 7.50 13.80 14.32
C ARG A 225 7.96 15.07 13.62
N VAL A 226 9.28 15.22 13.53
CA VAL A 226 9.95 16.13 12.60
C VAL A 226 10.78 15.29 11.64
N GLN A 227 10.67 15.57 10.35
CA GLN A 227 11.36 14.85 9.29
C GLN A 227 12.02 15.81 8.31
N VAL A 228 13.22 15.45 7.86
CA VAL A 228 13.94 16.15 6.80
C VAL A 228 14.25 15.14 5.71
N ASP A 229 13.80 15.41 4.49
CA ASP A 229 14.10 14.56 3.32
C ASP A 229 15.15 15.26 2.47
N ILE A 230 16.23 14.53 2.17
CA ILE A 230 17.36 14.97 1.34
C ILE A 230 17.61 13.90 0.27
N HIS A 231 17.41 14.26 -0.99
CA HIS A 231 17.65 13.40 -2.15
C HIS A 231 18.68 14.06 -3.08
N PHE A 232 19.74 13.33 -3.41
CA PHE A 232 20.75 13.73 -4.40
C PHE A 232 20.33 13.27 -5.81
#